data_AF-A0A4Q1DDY7-F1
#
_entry.id   AF-A0A4Q1DDY7-F1
#
_cell.length_a   1.000
_cell.length_b   1.000
_cell.length_c   1.000
_cell.angle_alpha   90.00
_cell.angle_beta   90.00
_cell.angle_gamma   90.00
#
_symmetry.space_group_name_H-M   'P 1'
#
loop_
_entity.id
_entity.type
_entity.pdbx_description
1 polymer ?
#
loop_
_entity_poly.entity_id
_entity_poly.type
_entity_poly.pdbx_seq_one_letter_code
_entity_poly.pdbx_strand_id
1 'polypeptide(L)'
;MKKAGWMAALLLVAATACNSEGIVRTKAHILERKMLSNGKLLINYVFRAPHGEVITDSVAVDEHKVIPHDSVPLIFSPKNPKENELEIGK
;
A
#
# COMPACT_ATOMS: atom_id res chain seq x y z
N MET A 1 -47.93 5.09 17.63
CA MET A 1 -46.91 4.18 17.06
C MET A 1 -46.09 4.92 16.00
N LYS A 2 -45.18 5.83 16.38
CA LYS A 2 -44.37 6.61 15.41
C LYS A 2 -42.90 6.84 15.84
N LYS A 3 -42.54 6.48 17.07
CA LYS A 3 -41.20 6.74 17.64
C LYS A 3 -40.17 5.61 17.37
N ALA A 4 -40.65 4.41 17.03
CA ALA A 4 -39.77 3.24 16.81
C ALA A 4 -39.03 3.27 15.45
N GLY A 5 -39.53 4.01 14.46
CA GLY A 5 -38.92 4.07 13.13
C GLY A 5 -37.61 4.87 13.08
N TRP A 6 -37.44 5.86 13.97
CA TRP A 6 -36.28 6.75 13.94
C TRP A 6 -35.02 6.10 14.54
N MET A 7 -35.16 5.23 15.55
CA MET A 7 -34.00 4.51 16.11
C MET A 7 -33.46 3.43 15.17
N ALA A 8 -34.33 2.76 14.40
CA ALA A 8 -33.91 1.77 13.41
C ALA A 8 -33.10 2.39 12.25
N ALA A 9 -33.47 3.62 11.84
CA ALA A 9 -32.76 4.35 10.80
C ALA A 9 -31.33 4.76 11.23
N LEU A 10 -31.13 5.15 12.49
CA LEU A 10 -29.80 5.51 13.03
C LEU A 10 -28.84 4.31 13.09
N LEU A 11 -29.34 3.11 13.38
CA LEU A 11 -28.54 1.88 13.42
C LEU A 11 -28.10 1.41 12.03
N LEU A 12 -28.89 1.68 10.97
CA LEU A 12 -28.52 1.30 9.60
C LEU A 12 -27.38 2.18 9.02
N VAL A 13 -27.29 3.45 9.42
CA VAL A 13 -26.25 4.38 8.95
C VAL A 13 -24.88 4.06 9.57
N ALA A 14 -24.84 3.46 10.76
CA ALA A 14 -23.59 3.06 11.41
C ALA A 14 -22.90 1.86 10.70
N ALA A 15 -23.65 1.01 10.01
CA ALA A 15 -23.11 -0.18 9.36
C ALA A 15 -22.38 0.11 8.03
N THR A 16 -22.65 1.24 7.38
CA THR A 16 -22.03 1.58 6.09
C THR A 16 -20.76 2.44 6.22
N ALA A 17 -20.47 2.95 7.42
CA ALA A 17 -19.30 3.80 7.67
C ALA A 17 -17.96 3.03 7.77
N CYS A 18 -17.97 1.69 7.77
CA CYS A 18 -16.76 0.87 7.89
C CYS A 18 -16.18 0.41 6.54
N ASN A 19 -16.53 1.07 5.43
CA ASN A 19 -15.90 0.87 4.13
C ASN A 19 -14.83 1.94 3.88
N SER A 20 -13.80 2.00 4.73
CA SER A 20 -12.56 2.63 4.29
C SER A 20 -11.93 1.70 3.26
N GLU A 21 -11.85 2.13 2.00
CA GLU A 21 -10.83 1.64 1.05
C GLU A 21 -9.47 2.06 1.62
N GLY A 22 -9.05 1.36 2.68
CA GLY A 22 -7.98 1.82 3.56
C GLY A 22 -6.66 1.57 2.87
N ILE A 23 -6.02 2.62 2.36
CA ILE A 23 -4.61 2.53 1.97
C ILE A 23 -3.80 2.26 3.24
N VAL A 24 -3.00 1.21 3.24
CA VAL A 24 -2.11 0.87 4.35
C VAL A 24 -0.70 1.31 4.00
N ARG A 25 -0.05 1.98 4.95
CA ARG A 25 1.35 2.40 4.84
C ARG A 25 2.24 1.45 5.65
N THR A 26 3.31 0.96 5.04
CA THR A 26 4.31 0.09 5.68
C THR A 26 5.71 0.38 5.11
N LYS A 27 6.69 -0.47 5.43
CA LYS A 27 8.02 -0.44 4.83
C LYS A 27 8.25 -1.69 3.99
N ALA A 28 8.78 -1.49 2.79
CA ALA A 28 9.32 -2.55 1.96
C ALA A 28 10.84 -2.64 2.15
N HIS A 29 11.36 -3.86 2.26
CA HIS A 29 12.79 -4.13 2.28
C HIS A 29 13.31 -4.30 0.87
N ILE A 30 14.44 -3.66 0.56
CA ILE A 30 15.07 -3.78 -0.76
C ILE A 30 15.88 -5.08 -0.79
N LEU A 31 15.59 -5.92 -1.78
CA LEU A 31 16.30 -7.18 -2.02
C LEU A 31 17.47 -6.98 -2.98
N GLU A 32 17.23 -6.25 -4.07
CA GLU A 32 18.21 -6.08 -5.13
C GLU A 32 18.02 -4.71 -5.80
N ARG A 33 19.14 -4.17 -6.29
CA ARG A 33 19.19 -3.01 -7.17
C ARG A 33 19.92 -3.39 -8.44
N LYS A 34 19.34 -3.10 -9.59
CA LYS A 34 19.93 -3.43 -10.89
C LYS A 34 19.79 -2.26 -11.85
N MET A 35 20.90 -1.79 -12.40
CA MET A 35 20.87 -0.85 -13.52
C MET A 35 20.35 -1.56 -14.76
N LEU A 36 19.32 -0.97 -15.37
CA LEU A 36 18.77 -1.40 -16.64
C LEU A 36 19.50 -0.70 -17.79
N SER A 37 19.47 -1.32 -18.98
CA SER A 37 20.11 -0.78 -20.19
C SER A 37 19.52 0.56 -20.66
N ASN A 38 18.35 0.93 -20.16
CA ASN A 38 17.67 2.20 -20.46
C ASN A 38 18.03 3.33 -19.47
N GLY A 39 19.06 3.14 -18.63
CA GLY A 39 19.49 4.14 -17.64
C GLY A 39 18.58 4.27 -16.42
N LYS A 40 17.61 3.35 -16.24
CA LYS A 40 16.79 3.30 -15.03
C LYS A 40 17.36 2.32 -14.00
N LEU A 41 17.11 2.60 -12.73
CA LEU A 41 17.40 1.71 -11.63
C LEU A 41 16.18 0.84 -11.32
N LEU A 42 16.29 -0.47 -11.52
CA LEU A 42 15.30 -1.44 -11.03
C LEU A 42 15.53 -1.72 -9.56
N ILE A 43 14.49 -1.62 -8.75
CA ILE A 43 14.48 -1.98 -7.35
C ILE A 43 13.57 -3.18 -7.20
N ASN A 44 14.10 -4.29 -6.72
CA ASN A 44 13.31 -5.44 -6.27
C ASN A 44 13.12 -5.33 -4.76
N TYR A 45 11.88 -5.46 -4.29
CA TYR A 45 11.56 -5.26 -2.88
C TYR A 45 10.52 -6.25 -2.38
N VAL A 46 10.45 -6.38 -1.05
CA VAL A 46 9.54 -7.28 -0.36
C VAL A 46 8.87 -6.57 0.82
N PHE A 47 7.60 -6.86 1.07
CA PHE A 47 6.90 -6.41 2.27
C PHE A 47 5.89 -7.46 2.76
N ARG A 48 5.41 -7.28 3.98
CA ARG A 48 4.39 -8.14 4.59
C ARG A 48 3.05 -7.42 4.58
N ALA A 49 2.04 -8.04 3.97
CA ALA A 49 0.66 -7.59 4.00
C ALA A 49 -0.03 -8.06 5.31
N PRO A 50 -1.22 -7.52 5.64
CA PRO A 50 -2.03 -8.01 6.74
C PRO A 50 -2.31 -9.50 6.54
N HIS A 51 -2.40 -10.25 7.63
CA HIS A 51 -2.51 -11.74 7.61
C HIS A 51 -1.22 -12.49 7.24
N GLY A 52 -0.09 -11.79 7.10
CA GLY A 52 1.24 -12.41 7.02
C GLY A 52 1.67 -12.85 5.62
N GLU A 53 0.89 -12.53 4.60
CA GLU A 53 1.28 -12.71 3.21
C GLU A 53 2.54 -11.87 2.90
N VAL A 54 3.51 -12.51 2.23
CA VAL A 54 4.74 -11.86 1.78
C VAL A 54 4.59 -11.52 0.32
N ILE A 55 4.71 -10.24 -0.02
CA ILE A 55 4.61 -9.73 -1.38
C ILE A 55 5.99 -9.30 -1.84
N THR A 56 6.38 -9.76 -3.03
CA THR A 56 7.59 -9.32 -3.74
C THR A 56 7.17 -8.61 -5.01
N ASP A 57 7.75 -7.46 -5.27
CA ASP A 57 7.47 -6.66 -6.47
C ASP A 57 8.72 -5.85 -6.88
N SER A 58 8.62 -5.13 -7.99
CA SER A 58 9.71 -4.36 -8.56
C SER A 58 9.24 -3.03 -9.13
N VAL A 59 10.11 -2.02 -9.09
CA VAL A 59 9.84 -0.72 -9.71
C VAL A 59 11.11 -0.18 -10.38
N ALA A 60 10.95 0.38 -11.58
CA ALA A 60 12.02 1.08 -12.27
C ALA A 60 11.92 2.59 -11.99
N VAL A 61 12.98 3.16 -11.45
CA VAL A 61 13.06 4.60 -11.14
C VAL A 61 14.22 5.26 -11.88
N ASP A 62 14.22 6.59 -11.91
CA ASP A 62 15.36 7.36 -12.42
C ASP A 62 16.62 7.06 -11.59
N GLU A 63 17.77 6.95 -12.25
CA GLU A 63 19.06 6.64 -11.60
C GLU A 63 19.53 7.71 -10.63
N HIS A 64 19.10 8.97 -10.79
CA HIS A 64 19.48 10.08 -9.92
C HIS A 64 18.63 10.16 -8.64
N LYS A 65 17.61 9.30 -8.52
CA LYS A 65 16.70 9.33 -7.39
C LYS A 65 17.38 8.76 -6.14
N VAL A 66 17.37 9.52 -5.05
CA VAL A 66 17.95 9.05 -3.77
C VAL A 66 17.03 8.00 -3.16
N ILE A 67 17.56 6.80 -2.99
CA ILE A 67 16.84 5.66 -2.41
C ILE A 67 17.57 5.23 -1.14
N PRO A 68 16.88 5.16 0.02
CA PRO A 68 17.45 4.60 1.24
C PRO A 68 18.05 3.21 1.03
N HIS A 69 19.05 2.84 1.83
CA HIS A 69 19.84 1.62 1.64
C HIS A 69 19.07 0.32 1.94
N ASP A 70 18.19 0.29 2.93
CA ASP A 70 17.64 -0.98 3.42
C ASP A 70 16.14 -1.13 3.22
N SER A 71 15.39 -0.03 3.39
CA SER A 71 13.93 -0.06 3.30
C SER A 71 13.35 1.26 2.84
N VAL A 72 12.18 1.19 2.21
CA VAL A 72 11.48 2.33 1.63
C VAL A 72 10.02 2.30 2.11
N PRO A 73 9.42 3.46 2.45
CA PRO A 73 8.00 3.51 2.73
C PRO A 73 7.19 3.07 1.50
N LEU A 74 6.15 2.29 1.74
CA LEU A 74 5.27 1.75 0.71
C LEU A 74 3.83 1.93 1.15
N ILE A 75 2.96 2.20 0.19
CA ILE A 75 1.51 2.16 0.35
C ILE A 75 0.92 1.03 -0.47
N PHE A 76 -0.13 0.38 0.03
CA PHE A 76 -0.84 -0.67 -0.69
C PHE A 76 -2.30 -0.78 -0.28
N SER A 77 -3.10 -1.42 -1.12
CA SER A 77 -4.48 -1.80 -0.80
C SER A 77 -4.51 -3.12 -0.02
N PRO A 78 -5.08 -3.21 1.19
CA PRO A 78 -5.19 -4.47 1.92
C PRO A 78 -6.15 -5.46 1.25
N LYS A 79 -7.04 -4.98 0.37
CA LYS A 79 -7.90 -5.84 -0.46
C LYS A 79 -7.13 -6.49 -1.61
N ASN A 80 -6.13 -5.79 -2.13
CA ASN A 80 -5.24 -6.26 -3.18
C ASN A 80 -3.81 -5.74 -2.96
N PRO A 81 -2.99 -6.43 -2.15
CA PRO A 81 -1.65 -5.96 -1.83
C PRO A 81 -0.71 -5.85 -3.03
N LYS A 82 -1.06 -6.43 -4.18
CA LYS A 82 -0.30 -6.27 -5.43
C LYS A 82 -0.46 -4.87 -6.02
N GLU A 83 -1.52 -4.15 -5.69
CA GLU A 83 -1.65 -2.72 -5.97
C GLU A 83 -0.88 -1.94 -4.88
N ASN A 84 0.41 -1.76 -5.13
CA ASN A 84 1.33 -1.13 -4.20
C ASN A 84 2.24 -0.11 -4.89
N GLU A 85 2.74 0.84 -4.11
CA GLU A 85 3.57 1.93 -4.60
C GLU A 85 4.64 2.27 -3.56
N LEU A 86 5.91 2.34 -4.00
CA LEU A 86 6.99 2.86 -3.17
C LEU A 86 6.91 4.40 -3.12
N GLU A 87 6.91 4.97 -1.92
CA GLU A 87 6.93 6.42 -1.70
C GLU A 87 8.38 6.95 -1.77
N ILE A 88 8.97 6.83 -2.95
CA ILE A 88 10.30 7.37 -3.25
C ILE A 88 10.06 8.78 -3.77
N GLY A 89 10.52 9.81 -3.05
CA GLY A 89 10.14 11.23 -3.24
C GLY A 89 10.07 11.66 -4.71
N LYS A 90 8.98 12.30 -5.14
CA LYS A 90 8.74 12.68 -6.55
C LYS A 90 9.92 13.38 -7.18
#